data_AF-A0A957F1I8-F1
#
_entry.id   AF-A0A957F1I8-F1
#
_cell.length_a   1.000
_cell.length_b   1.000
_cell.length_c   1.000
_cell.angle_alpha   90.00
_cell.angle_beta   90.00
_cell.angle_gamma   90.00
#
_symmetry.space_group_name_H-M   'P 1'
#
loop_
_entity.id
_entity.type
_entity.pdbx_description
1 polymer ?
#
loop_
_entity_poly.entity_id
_entity_poly.type
_entity_poly.pdbx_seq_one_letter_code
_entity_poly.pdbx_strand_id
1 'polypeptide(L)'
;TWVPDAADRTKLIRIWTGDIQIHISADVAYAIMQYWRVTGDDAFMHNCGAEIILDTARFWGSRAEREETAVGHRYAFRNVIGPDEYHDHVDNNSFTNYVARWHLQTALQILAWLEAHDPVHAAALTRDLCLTPAELAHWQDVIDHVMFLHDADSGLIDQFENFFALEAVPPEFIATADRSLQLIFGIEGANARQVLKQADVVMLLCLFRDEFDRQTWQTNWDTYMPKTDHVYGSSLGPSYHAWAACEIGLPQEAYDHFMLAARADLRNPRGNAGDGIHAASAGGLWQALVFGFAGLRLTADGYALNPRLPAHWRRLAFRFYLHGKRHEVDIVPSKGGDSGQNMRAS
;
A
#
# COMPACT_ATOMS: atom_id res chain seq x y z
N THR A 1 15.84 -16.89 3.15
CA THR A 1 16.29 -17.98 2.25
C THR A 1 17.64 -17.65 1.63
N TRP A 2 18.47 -18.63 1.25
CA TRP A 2 19.70 -18.39 0.48
C TRP A 2 19.50 -18.80 -0.98
N VAL A 3 19.94 -17.96 -1.93
CA VAL A 3 19.83 -18.21 -3.37
C VAL A 3 21.17 -17.98 -4.07
N PRO A 4 21.48 -18.65 -5.20
CA PRO A 4 22.68 -18.36 -5.98
C PRO A 4 22.71 -16.90 -6.46
N ASP A 5 23.87 -16.26 -6.36
CA ASP A 5 24.10 -14.93 -6.91
C ASP A 5 23.95 -14.96 -8.45
N ALA A 6 23.30 -13.95 -9.01
CA ALA A 6 23.00 -13.89 -10.44
C ALA A 6 24.25 -13.62 -11.30
N ALA A 7 25.22 -12.87 -10.77
CA ALA A 7 26.50 -12.55 -11.41
C ALA A 7 27.57 -13.62 -11.14
N ASP A 8 27.56 -14.25 -9.97
CA ASP A 8 28.48 -15.34 -9.61
C ASP A 8 27.76 -16.49 -8.91
N ARG A 9 27.26 -17.45 -9.69
CA ARG A 9 26.50 -18.61 -9.18
C ARG A 9 27.25 -19.52 -8.20
N THR A 10 28.55 -19.29 -7.95
CA THR A 10 29.31 -19.97 -6.90
C THR A 10 29.11 -19.36 -5.51
N LYS A 11 28.57 -18.13 -5.45
CA LYS A 11 28.22 -17.42 -4.22
C LYS A 11 26.72 -17.55 -3.93
N LEU A 12 26.39 -17.40 -2.66
CA LEU A 12 25.01 -17.34 -2.18
C LEU A 12 24.69 -15.95 -1.64
N ILE A 13 23.49 -15.48 -1.93
CA ILE A 13 22.91 -14.25 -1.40
C ILE A 13 21.80 -14.63 -0.40
N ARG A 14 21.74 -13.93 0.72
CA ARG A 14 20.64 -14.03 1.68
C ARG A 14 19.46 -13.16 1.22
N ILE A 15 18.29 -13.77 1.05
CA ILE A 15 17.02 -13.08 0.79
C ILE A 15 16.25 -12.98 2.10
N TRP A 16 16.04 -11.75 2.59
CA TRP A 16 15.50 -11.44 3.91
C TRP A 16 13.99 -11.24 3.98
N THR A 17 13.30 -11.15 2.84
CA THR A 17 11.87 -10.82 2.78
C THR A 17 11.00 -11.73 3.64
N GLY A 18 11.24 -13.04 3.62
CA GLY A 18 10.49 -14.00 4.45
C GLY A 18 10.71 -13.86 5.97
N ASP A 19 11.72 -13.12 6.41
CA ASP A 19 12.07 -12.95 7.81
C ASP A 19 11.66 -11.57 8.34
N ILE A 20 11.81 -10.51 7.53
CA ILE A 20 11.68 -9.12 7.99
C ILE A 20 10.75 -8.24 7.13
N GLN A 21 10.13 -8.76 6.06
CA GLN A 21 9.05 -8.06 5.34
C GLN A 21 7.70 -8.32 6.00
N ILE A 22 7.51 -7.74 7.17
CA ILE A 22 6.47 -8.14 8.14
C ILE A 22 5.09 -7.52 7.87
N HIS A 23 4.99 -6.57 6.94
CA HIS A 23 3.74 -5.85 6.66
C HIS A 23 2.59 -6.78 6.19
N ILE A 24 2.92 -7.96 5.65
CA ILE A 24 1.96 -8.96 5.16
C ILE A 24 0.84 -9.30 6.18
N SER A 25 1.15 -9.32 7.47
CA SER A 25 0.15 -9.59 8.51
C SER A 25 -0.92 -8.50 8.60
N ALA A 26 -0.53 -7.23 8.43
CA ALA A 26 -1.49 -6.12 8.37
C ALA A 26 -2.20 -6.05 7.00
N ASP A 27 -1.53 -6.45 5.91
CA ASP A 27 -2.14 -6.50 4.58
C ASP A 27 -3.31 -7.49 4.53
N VAL A 28 -3.19 -8.63 5.20
CA VAL A 28 -4.29 -9.62 5.33
C VAL A 28 -5.47 -9.02 6.08
N ALA A 29 -5.22 -8.35 7.20
CA ALA A 29 -6.27 -7.66 7.95
C ALA A 29 -6.92 -6.55 7.12
N TYR A 30 -6.13 -5.79 6.36
CA TYR A 30 -6.65 -4.78 5.42
C TYR A 30 -7.57 -5.42 4.39
N ALA A 31 -7.16 -6.53 3.77
CA ALA A 31 -7.99 -7.24 2.80
C ALA A 31 -9.31 -7.75 3.42
N ILE A 32 -9.27 -8.28 4.64
CA ILE A 32 -10.47 -8.71 5.39
C ILE A 32 -11.41 -7.53 5.64
N MET A 33 -10.88 -6.37 6.06
CA MET A 33 -11.68 -5.17 6.28
C MET A 33 -12.28 -4.63 5.00
N GLN A 34 -11.53 -4.63 3.88
CA GLN A 34 -12.09 -4.25 2.58
C GLN A 34 -13.20 -5.21 2.12
N TYR A 35 -13.01 -6.53 2.31
CA TYR A 35 -14.03 -7.52 2.02
C TYR A 35 -15.29 -7.23 2.82
N TRP A 36 -15.18 -7.15 4.15
CA TRP A 36 -16.33 -6.94 5.03
C TRP A 36 -17.05 -5.62 4.75
N ARG A 37 -16.31 -4.53 4.55
CA ARG A 37 -16.89 -3.21 4.21
C ARG A 37 -17.70 -3.25 2.91
N VAL A 38 -17.23 -3.99 1.90
CA VAL A 38 -17.88 -4.08 0.58
C VAL A 38 -19.04 -5.09 0.58
N THR A 39 -18.93 -6.20 1.30
CA THR A 39 -19.95 -7.27 1.27
C THR A 39 -21.03 -7.12 2.33
N GLY A 40 -20.71 -6.51 3.48
CA GLY A 40 -21.56 -6.54 4.67
C GLY A 40 -21.70 -7.93 5.28
N ASP A 41 -20.73 -8.82 5.03
CA ASP A 41 -20.75 -10.22 5.47
C ASP A 41 -20.33 -10.36 6.94
N ASP A 42 -21.24 -9.99 7.84
CA ASP A 42 -21.05 -10.12 9.29
C ASP A 42 -20.83 -11.57 9.71
N ALA A 43 -21.37 -12.55 8.97
CA ALA A 43 -21.17 -13.96 9.28
C ALA A 43 -19.71 -14.38 9.05
N PHE A 44 -19.07 -13.94 7.97
CA PHE A 44 -17.64 -14.14 7.77
C PHE A 44 -16.81 -13.39 8.81
N MET A 45 -17.13 -12.12 9.07
CA MET A 45 -16.38 -11.33 10.06
C MET A 45 -16.46 -11.98 11.45
N HIS A 46 -17.65 -12.39 11.89
CA HIS A 46 -17.88 -13.09 13.15
C HIS A 46 -17.12 -14.42 13.22
N ASN A 47 -17.29 -15.29 12.22
CA ASN A 47 -16.81 -16.68 12.31
C ASN A 47 -15.34 -16.88 11.90
N CYS A 48 -14.73 -15.91 11.22
CA CYS A 48 -13.37 -16.05 10.68
C CYS A 48 -12.56 -14.75 10.78
N GLY A 49 -13.12 -13.62 10.34
CA GLY A 49 -12.39 -12.36 10.21
C GLY A 49 -11.86 -11.83 11.53
N ALA A 50 -12.69 -11.87 12.59
CA ALA A 50 -12.34 -11.35 13.90
C ALA A 50 -11.15 -12.10 14.52
N GLU A 51 -11.14 -13.43 14.47
CA GLU A 51 -10.03 -14.24 14.98
C GLU A 51 -8.72 -13.91 14.26
N ILE A 52 -8.74 -13.85 12.92
CA ILE A 52 -7.54 -13.56 12.12
C ILE A 52 -6.98 -12.17 12.46
N ILE A 53 -7.84 -11.14 12.51
CA ILE A 53 -7.43 -9.77 12.84
C ILE A 53 -6.86 -9.72 14.26
N LEU A 54 -7.54 -10.32 15.24
CA LEU A 54 -7.11 -10.29 16.64
C LEU A 54 -5.79 -11.05 16.85
N ASP A 55 -5.63 -12.24 16.26
CA ASP A 55 -4.41 -13.02 16.43
C ASP A 55 -3.21 -12.36 15.73
N THR A 56 -3.40 -11.85 14.52
CA THR A 56 -2.33 -11.14 13.80
C THR A 56 -2.02 -9.75 14.39
N ALA A 57 -2.94 -9.13 15.13
CA ALA A 57 -2.64 -7.93 15.92
C ALA A 57 -1.71 -8.22 17.11
N ARG A 58 -1.78 -9.42 17.72
CA ARG A 58 -0.83 -9.84 18.78
C ARG A 58 0.61 -9.82 18.27
N PHE A 59 0.83 -10.21 17.01
CA PHE A 59 2.15 -10.11 16.40
C PHE A 59 2.65 -8.66 16.42
N TRP A 60 1.84 -7.69 15.99
CA TRP A 60 2.21 -6.27 16.00
C TRP A 60 2.49 -5.73 17.39
N GLY A 61 1.64 -6.06 18.37
CA GLY A 61 1.85 -5.70 19.77
C GLY A 61 3.18 -6.26 20.32
N SER A 62 3.48 -7.52 20.00
CA SER A 62 4.72 -8.18 20.43
C SER A 62 5.98 -7.68 19.71
N ARG A 63 5.82 -7.18 18.47
CA ARG A 63 6.93 -6.77 17.60
C ARG A 63 7.32 -5.32 17.79
N ALA A 64 6.45 -4.53 18.44
CA ALA A 64 6.69 -3.13 18.76
C ALA A 64 7.79 -2.99 19.81
N GLU A 65 8.82 -2.21 19.50
CA GLU A 65 9.98 -1.99 20.36
C GLU A 65 9.82 -0.65 21.08
N ARG A 66 9.74 -0.66 22.41
CA ARG A 66 9.62 0.56 23.21
C ARG A 66 10.96 1.28 23.35
N GLU A 67 10.97 2.57 23.04
CA GLU A 67 12.13 3.45 23.15
C GLU A 67 11.86 4.58 24.14
N GLU A 68 12.74 4.75 25.12
CA GLU A 68 12.70 5.89 26.02
C GLU A 68 13.18 7.16 25.31
N THR A 69 12.49 8.27 25.56
CA THR A 69 12.80 9.60 25.02
C THR A 69 12.92 10.59 26.18
N ALA A 70 13.38 11.82 25.89
CA ALA A 70 13.46 12.86 26.91
C ALA A 70 12.09 13.29 27.48
N VAL A 71 10.99 12.99 26.77
CA VAL A 71 9.63 13.48 27.08
C VAL A 71 8.61 12.36 27.31
N GLY A 72 9.06 11.11 27.44
CA GLY A 72 8.20 9.92 27.55
C GLY A 72 8.79 8.76 26.77
N HIS A 73 7.97 8.01 26.06
CA HIS A 73 8.42 6.93 25.18
C HIS A 73 7.77 6.99 23.81
N ARG A 74 8.34 6.22 22.89
CA ARG A 74 7.77 5.94 21.56
C ARG A 74 7.94 4.46 21.23
N TYR A 75 7.26 3.99 20.19
CA TYR A 75 7.46 2.65 19.65
C TYR A 75 8.05 2.70 18.24
N ALA A 76 8.95 1.75 17.98
CA ALA A 76 9.58 1.55 16.69
C ALA A 76 9.35 0.13 16.18
N PHE A 77 9.37 -0.03 14.86
CA PHE A 77 9.55 -1.31 14.20
C PHE A 77 10.89 -1.28 13.48
N ARG A 78 11.89 -1.90 14.08
CA ARG A 78 13.28 -1.88 13.60
C ARG A 78 13.58 -3.07 12.71
N ASN A 79 14.61 -2.98 11.88
CA ASN A 79 15.11 -4.10 11.09
C ASN A 79 14.02 -4.78 10.25
N VAL A 80 13.38 -4.01 9.38
CA VAL A 80 12.29 -4.44 8.50
C VAL A 80 12.62 -4.25 7.02
N ILE A 81 11.76 -4.79 6.16
CA ILE A 81 11.65 -4.46 4.73
C ILE A 81 10.23 -3.92 4.50
N GLY A 82 10.11 -2.77 3.85
CA GLY A 82 8.83 -2.21 3.42
C GLY A 82 8.33 -2.85 2.11
N PRO A 83 7.27 -2.31 1.47
CA PRO A 83 6.93 -2.68 0.10
C PRO A 83 8.09 -2.52 -0.88
N ASP A 84 8.98 -1.54 -0.68
CA ASP A 84 10.21 -1.43 -1.45
C ASP A 84 11.30 -2.39 -0.95
N GLU A 85 11.51 -3.48 -1.70
CA GLU A 85 12.50 -4.51 -1.35
C GLU A 85 13.95 -4.18 -1.76
N TYR A 86 14.24 -3.01 -2.35
CA TYR A 86 15.64 -2.60 -2.54
C TYR A 86 16.31 -2.22 -1.21
N HIS A 87 15.52 -1.86 -0.21
CA HIS A 87 15.99 -1.47 1.11
C HIS A 87 15.60 -2.53 2.14
N ASP A 88 16.61 -3.24 2.63
CA ASP A 88 16.50 -4.17 3.76
C ASP A 88 17.20 -3.63 5.01
N HIS A 89 16.85 -4.22 6.16
CA HIS A 89 17.35 -3.83 7.47
C HIS A 89 17.10 -2.34 7.80
N VAL A 90 15.99 -1.78 7.30
CA VAL A 90 15.60 -0.40 7.60
C VAL A 90 14.80 -0.31 8.89
N ASP A 91 14.81 0.86 9.52
CA ASP A 91 14.05 1.13 10.73
C ASP A 91 12.89 2.07 10.42
N ASN A 92 11.74 1.84 11.07
CA ASN A 92 10.58 2.73 11.03
C ASN A 92 10.09 3.03 9.61
N ASN A 93 9.99 2.00 8.75
CA ASN A 93 9.37 2.16 7.44
C ASN A 93 7.93 2.68 7.60
N SER A 94 7.64 3.82 6.98
CA SER A 94 6.38 4.54 7.19
C SER A 94 5.16 3.74 6.75
N PHE A 95 5.25 2.95 5.67
CA PHE A 95 4.18 2.02 5.31
C PHE A 95 3.94 1.00 6.44
N THR A 96 4.99 0.30 6.86
CA THR A 96 4.94 -0.74 7.91
C THR A 96 4.41 -0.21 9.23
N ASN A 97 4.95 0.90 9.74
CA ASN A 97 4.50 1.48 11.00
C ASN A 97 3.04 1.94 10.93
N TYR A 98 2.62 2.53 9.81
CA TYR A 98 1.26 2.99 9.64
C TYR A 98 0.28 1.82 9.59
N VAL A 99 0.55 0.77 8.81
CA VAL A 99 -0.33 -0.41 8.75
C VAL A 99 -0.35 -1.18 10.06
N ALA A 100 0.76 -1.20 10.82
CA ALA A 100 0.80 -1.77 12.16
C ALA A 100 -0.13 -1.02 13.13
N ARG A 101 -0.02 0.32 13.15
CA ARG A 101 -0.91 1.19 13.94
C ARG A 101 -2.37 0.99 13.57
N TRP A 102 -2.67 1.05 12.27
CA TRP A 102 -4.02 0.86 11.75
C TRP A 102 -4.58 -0.52 12.12
N HIS A 103 -3.76 -1.56 12.07
CA HIS A 103 -4.18 -2.91 12.39
C HIS A 103 -4.49 -3.07 13.89
N LEU A 104 -3.64 -2.56 14.78
CA LEU A 104 -3.92 -2.57 16.22
C LEU A 104 -5.21 -1.79 16.54
N GLN A 105 -5.41 -0.63 15.92
CA GLN A 105 -6.65 0.15 16.05
C GLN A 105 -7.87 -0.66 15.58
N THR A 106 -7.75 -1.30 14.42
CA THR A 106 -8.80 -2.15 13.84
C THR A 106 -9.12 -3.33 14.75
N ALA A 107 -8.12 -3.98 15.34
CA ALA A 107 -8.31 -5.10 16.24
C ALA A 107 -9.11 -4.71 17.49
N LEU A 108 -8.81 -3.56 18.10
CA LEU A 108 -9.61 -3.04 19.22
C LEU A 108 -11.06 -2.72 18.81
N GLN A 109 -11.26 -2.14 17.62
CA GLN A 109 -12.59 -1.85 17.09
C GLN A 109 -13.40 -3.12 16.80
N ILE A 110 -12.76 -4.15 16.23
CA ILE A 110 -13.39 -5.44 15.93
C ILE A 110 -13.72 -6.20 17.21
N LEU A 111 -12.85 -6.17 18.22
CA LEU A 111 -13.19 -6.75 19.52
C LEU A 111 -14.42 -6.07 20.13
N ALA A 112 -14.45 -4.73 20.14
CA ALA A 112 -15.59 -3.98 20.66
C ALA A 112 -16.88 -4.23 19.84
N TRP A 113 -16.77 -4.33 18.51
CA TRP A 113 -17.89 -4.73 17.66
C TRP A 113 -18.39 -6.12 18.05
N LEU A 114 -17.50 -7.10 18.22
CA LEU A 114 -17.87 -8.45 18.55
C LEU A 114 -18.50 -8.55 19.95
N GLU A 115 -17.99 -7.83 20.95
CA GLU A 115 -18.58 -7.73 22.29
C GLU A 115 -20.02 -7.19 22.25
N ALA A 116 -20.30 -6.23 21.36
CA ALA A 116 -21.63 -5.68 21.18
C ALA A 116 -22.60 -6.63 20.46
N HIS A 117 -22.11 -7.51 19.57
CA HIS A 117 -22.93 -8.39 18.73
C HIS A 117 -23.09 -9.80 19.29
N ASP A 118 -22.00 -10.39 19.80
CA ASP A 118 -21.97 -11.69 20.48
C ASP A 118 -20.91 -11.69 21.61
N PRO A 119 -21.27 -11.27 22.83
CA PRO A 119 -20.35 -11.22 23.96
C PRO A 119 -19.86 -12.61 24.40
N VAL A 120 -20.59 -13.68 24.09
CA VAL A 120 -20.17 -15.05 24.43
C VAL A 120 -19.02 -15.47 23.50
N HIS A 121 -19.16 -15.19 22.20
CA HIS A 121 -18.09 -15.44 21.25
C HIS A 121 -16.86 -14.56 21.50
N ALA A 122 -17.06 -13.27 21.77
CA ALA A 122 -15.97 -12.36 22.15
C ALA A 122 -15.19 -12.88 23.37
N ALA A 123 -15.89 -13.29 24.44
CA ALA A 123 -15.24 -13.86 25.62
C ALA A 123 -14.49 -15.17 25.33
N ALA A 124 -15.00 -15.99 24.40
CA ALA A 124 -14.32 -17.20 23.97
C ALA A 124 -13.02 -16.88 23.20
N LEU A 125 -13.08 -16.00 22.18
CA LEU A 125 -11.90 -15.59 21.42
C LEU A 125 -10.85 -14.92 22.31
N THR A 126 -11.26 -13.99 23.17
CA THR A 126 -10.35 -13.32 24.13
C THR A 126 -9.61 -14.32 25.01
N ARG A 127 -10.30 -15.38 25.48
CA ARG A 127 -9.66 -16.45 26.25
C ARG A 127 -8.72 -17.28 25.39
N ASP A 128 -9.17 -17.71 24.21
CA ASP A 128 -8.45 -18.67 23.37
C ASP A 128 -7.19 -18.03 22.75
N LEU A 129 -7.26 -16.73 22.43
CA LEU A 129 -6.12 -15.91 21.96
C LEU A 129 -5.31 -15.29 23.12
N CYS A 130 -5.69 -15.53 24.38
CA CYS A 130 -5.05 -14.99 25.57
C CYS A 130 -4.94 -13.46 25.59
N LEU A 131 -5.97 -12.74 25.11
CA LEU A 131 -6.02 -11.28 25.09
C LEU A 131 -6.33 -10.75 26.49
N THR A 132 -5.30 -10.35 27.23
CA THR A 132 -5.49 -9.81 28.59
C THR A 132 -5.77 -8.31 28.55
N PRO A 133 -6.38 -7.72 29.61
CA PRO A 133 -6.51 -6.27 29.70
C PRO A 133 -5.18 -5.51 29.58
N ALA A 134 -4.08 -6.12 30.06
CA ALA A 134 -2.73 -5.55 29.93
C ALA A 134 -2.24 -5.58 28.48
N GLU A 135 -2.54 -6.64 27.73
CA GLU A 135 -2.21 -6.76 26.30
C GLU A 135 -2.96 -5.71 25.47
N LEU A 136 -4.26 -5.56 25.71
CA LEU A 136 -5.09 -4.56 25.02
C LEU A 136 -4.67 -3.13 25.37
N ALA A 137 -4.28 -2.88 26.63
CA ALA A 137 -3.73 -1.59 27.05
C ALA A 137 -2.37 -1.31 26.40
N HIS A 138 -1.52 -2.34 26.25
CA HIS A 138 -0.25 -2.25 25.52
C HIS A 138 -0.49 -1.90 24.05
N TRP A 139 -1.46 -2.53 23.39
CA TRP A 139 -1.80 -2.18 22.00
C TRP A 139 -2.22 -0.73 21.88
N GLN A 140 -3.05 -0.23 22.80
CA GLN A 140 -3.43 1.18 22.84
C GLN A 140 -2.21 2.09 23.02
N ASP A 141 -1.28 1.74 23.92
CA ASP A 141 -0.04 2.50 24.12
C ASP A 141 0.84 2.52 22.86
N VAL A 142 0.92 1.40 22.12
CA VAL A 142 1.61 1.34 20.82
C VAL A 142 0.91 2.22 19.79
N ILE A 143 -0.41 2.17 19.70
CA ILE A 143 -1.20 3.00 18.76
C ILE A 143 -0.93 4.50 18.96
N ASP A 144 -0.82 4.91 20.21
CA ASP A 144 -0.68 6.31 20.60
C ASP A 144 0.76 6.84 20.43
N HIS A 145 1.76 5.94 20.48
CA HIS A 145 3.17 6.34 20.55
C HIS A 145 4.08 5.72 19.47
N VAL A 146 3.55 4.95 18.51
CA VAL A 146 4.34 4.44 17.38
C VAL A 146 4.77 5.56 16.44
N MET A 147 6.02 5.51 16.01
CA MET A 147 6.60 6.51 15.11
C MET A 147 5.93 6.49 13.75
N PHE A 148 5.55 7.67 13.25
CA PHE A 148 5.19 7.91 11.86
C PHE A 148 5.98 9.11 11.36
N LEU A 149 6.81 8.91 10.34
CA LEU A 149 7.79 9.90 9.88
C LEU A 149 7.15 10.89 8.92
N HIS A 150 6.21 11.69 9.44
CA HIS A 150 5.44 12.65 8.66
C HIS A 150 5.69 14.07 9.17
N ASP A 151 6.23 14.92 8.31
CA ASP A 151 6.34 16.36 8.55
C ASP A 151 5.03 17.05 8.17
N ALA A 152 4.29 17.52 9.17
CA ALA A 152 2.99 18.14 8.97
C ALA A 152 3.06 19.48 8.21
N ASP A 153 4.20 20.19 8.22
CA ASP A 153 4.32 21.48 7.57
C ASP A 153 4.52 21.34 6.05
N SER A 154 5.41 20.42 5.63
CA SER A 154 5.65 20.15 4.20
C SER A 154 4.70 19.09 3.61
N GLY A 155 4.12 18.24 4.46
CA GLY A 155 3.40 17.03 4.07
C GLY A 155 4.30 15.87 3.65
N LEU A 156 5.63 15.97 3.81
CA LEU A 156 6.57 14.92 3.43
C LEU A 156 6.49 13.74 4.39
N ILE A 157 6.44 12.53 3.84
CA ILE A 157 6.57 11.29 4.59
C ILE A 157 7.90 10.65 4.22
N ASP A 158 8.82 10.49 5.17
CA ASP A 158 10.05 9.75 4.95
C ASP A 158 9.72 8.25 4.80
N GLN A 159 10.25 7.58 3.79
CA GLN A 159 9.95 6.17 3.54
C GLN A 159 10.39 5.29 4.71
N PHE A 160 11.52 5.60 5.32
CA PHE A 160 12.04 5.00 6.55
C PHE A 160 13.06 5.96 7.18
N GLU A 161 13.48 5.66 8.41
CA GLU A 161 14.40 6.53 9.15
C GLU A 161 15.72 6.71 8.40
N ASN A 162 16.09 7.96 8.13
CA ASN A 162 17.29 8.36 7.38
C ASN A 162 17.28 8.04 5.87
N PHE A 163 16.13 7.80 5.22
CA PHE A 163 16.05 7.61 3.77
C PHE A 163 16.75 8.74 2.98
N PHE A 164 16.53 10.00 3.35
CA PHE A 164 17.14 11.14 2.66
C PHE A 164 18.63 11.36 2.97
N ALA A 165 19.22 10.59 3.89
CA ALA A 165 20.67 10.57 4.11
C ALA A 165 21.39 9.64 3.11
N LEU A 166 20.66 8.80 2.37
CA LEU A 166 21.20 7.93 1.33
C LEU A 166 21.67 8.72 0.10
N GLU A 167 22.49 8.08 -0.73
CA GLU A 167 23.00 8.68 -1.96
C GLU A 167 21.86 8.93 -2.96
N ALA A 168 21.69 10.20 -3.35
CA ALA A 168 20.70 10.57 -4.36
C ALA A 168 21.13 10.08 -5.75
N VAL A 169 20.19 9.51 -6.51
CA VAL A 169 20.40 9.12 -7.91
C VAL A 169 19.65 10.10 -8.81
N PRO A 170 20.28 10.62 -9.88
CA PRO A 170 19.60 11.54 -10.79
C PRO A 170 18.38 10.89 -11.44
N PRO A 171 17.20 11.53 -11.46
CA PRO A 171 15.99 10.97 -12.07
C PRO A 171 16.15 10.56 -13.53
N GLU A 172 16.97 11.28 -14.30
CA GLU A 172 17.28 10.95 -15.68
C GLU A 172 18.00 9.61 -15.83
N PHE A 173 18.82 9.22 -14.84
CA PHE A 173 19.47 7.92 -14.82
C PHE A 173 18.43 6.81 -14.60
N ILE A 174 17.53 7.00 -13.64
CA ILE A 174 16.45 6.06 -13.31
C ILE A 174 15.52 5.88 -14.53
N ALA A 175 15.12 6.98 -15.16
CA ALA A 175 14.22 6.99 -16.31
C ALA A 175 14.79 6.34 -17.58
N THR A 176 16.12 6.28 -17.69
CA THR A 176 16.83 5.73 -18.87
C THR A 176 17.51 4.40 -18.61
N ALA A 177 17.36 3.83 -17.41
CA ALA A 177 17.90 2.51 -17.06
C ALA A 177 17.42 1.43 -18.05
N ASP A 178 18.31 0.53 -18.45
CA ASP A 178 18.04 -0.54 -19.42
C ASP A 178 17.76 -1.91 -18.77
N ARG A 179 17.83 -1.95 -17.44
CA ARG A 179 17.61 -3.11 -16.57
C ARG A 179 17.29 -2.62 -15.15
N SER A 180 16.93 -3.55 -14.25
CA SER A 180 16.63 -3.23 -12.85
C SER A 180 17.78 -2.47 -12.17
N LEU A 181 17.44 -1.45 -11.37
CA LEU A 181 18.44 -0.68 -10.62
C LEU A 181 19.26 -1.54 -9.65
N GLN A 182 18.67 -2.61 -9.10
CA GLN A 182 19.41 -3.58 -8.28
C GLN A 182 20.43 -4.39 -9.10
N LEU A 183 20.17 -4.66 -10.39
CA LEU A 183 21.17 -5.27 -11.27
C LEU A 183 22.30 -4.28 -11.64
N ILE A 184 22.00 -2.99 -11.66
CA ILE A 184 22.98 -1.93 -11.97
C ILE A 184 23.89 -1.66 -10.77
N PHE A 185 23.31 -1.49 -9.57
CA PHE A 185 24.03 -1.10 -8.36
C PHE A 185 24.43 -2.28 -7.47
N GLY A 186 23.88 -3.48 -7.71
CA GLY A 186 23.93 -4.57 -6.74
C GLY A 186 22.97 -4.33 -5.57
N ILE A 187 22.87 -5.32 -4.68
CA ILE A 187 21.97 -5.26 -3.51
C ILE A 187 22.39 -4.14 -2.55
N GLU A 188 23.65 -4.16 -2.10
CA GLU A 188 24.19 -3.14 -1.20
C GLU A 188 24.17 -1.74 -1.83
N GLY A 189 24.43 -1.64 -3.13
CA GLY A 189 24.43 -0.38 -3.83
C GLY A 189 23.03 0.21 -4.03
N ALA A 190 22.00 -0.61 -4.25
CA ALA A 190 20.62 -0.16 -4.30
C ALA A 190 20.14 0.27 -2.91
N ASN A 191 20.46 -0.51 -1.86
CA ASN A 191 20.12 -0.21 -0.46
C ASN A 191 20.75 1.12 0.02
N ALA A 192 21.94 1.47 -0.47
CA ALA A 192 22.62 2.72 -0.12
C ALA A 192 22.12 3.97 -0.89
N ARG A 193 21.08 3.86 -1.74
CA ARG A 193 20.67 4.89 -2.70
C ARG A 193 19.18 5.19 -2.62
N GLN A 194 18.80 6.42 -2.94
CA GLN A 194 17.40 6.84 -3.01
C GLN A 194 16.70 6.32 -4.29
N VAL A 195 16.63 5.00 -4.45
CA VAL A 195 16.00 4.29 -5.57
C VAL A 195 15.04 3.24 -5.08
N LEU A 196 13.82 3.23 -5.60
CA LEU A 196 12.76 2.33 -5.15
C LEU A 196 12.47 1.25 -6.19
N LYS A 197 12.24 0.02 -5.73
CA LYS A 197 11.76 -1.09 -6.56
C LYS A 197 10.32 -0.89 -7.02
N GLN A 198 9.49 -0.33 -6.16
CA GLN A 198 8.04 -0.17 -6.34
C GLN A 198 7.47 0.89 -5.39
N ALA A 199 6.17 1.14 -5.49
CA ALA A 199 5.48 2.07 -4.59
C ALA A 199 5.58 1.59 -3.12
N ASP A 200 5.98 2.49 -2.22
CA ASP A 200 6.03 2.29 -0.76
C ASP A 200 5.18 3.37 -0.07
N VAL A 201 5.67 4.59 0.07
CA VAL A 201 4.87 5.75 0.53
C VAL A 201 3.69 6.03 -0.40
N VAL A 202 3.89 5.94 -1.72
CA VAL A 202 2.79 6.10 -2.68
C VAL A 202 1.71 5.01 -2.50
N MET A 203 2.11 3.80 -2.09
CA MET A 203 1.16 2.72 -1.80
C MET A 203 0.37 3.02 -0.52
N LEU A 204 1.04 3.51 0.53
CA LEU A 204 0.40 3.97 1.77
C LEU A 204 -0.70 5.00 1.45
N LEU A 205 -0.35 6.02 0.65
CA LEU A 205 -1.31 7.05 0.26
C LEU A 205 -2.51 6.45 -0.49
N CYS A 206 -2.30 5.52 -1.43
CA CYS A 206 -3.41 4.89 -2.16
C CYS A 206 -4.36 4.11 -1.23
N LEU A 207 -3.82 3.29 -0.33
CA LEU A 207 -4.62 2.43 0.55
C LEU A 207 -5.39 3.22 1.62
N PHE A 208 -4.84 4.36 2.06
CA PHE A 208 -5.40 5.24 3.09
C PHE A 208 -5.70 6.64 2.54
N ARG A 209 -6.16 6.72 1.29
CA ARG A 209 -6.32 7.98 0.54
C ARG A 209 -7.23 9.03 1.15
N ASP A 210 -8.07 8.64 2.11
CA ASP A 210 -8.98 9.54 2.82
C ASP A 210 -8.32 10.16 4.07
N GLU A 211 -7.15 9.68 4.49
CA GLU A 211 -6.41 10.10 5.69
C GLU A 211 -5.37 11.21 5.43
N PHE A 212 -5.10 11.51 4.16
CA PHE A 212 -4.05 12.44 3.75
C PHE A 212 -4.61 13.57 2.88
N ASP A 213 -4.17 14.79 3.15
CA ASP A 213 -4.59 15.95 2.38
C ASP A 213 -3.87 16.05 1.03
N ARG A 214 -4.31 17.01 0.21
CA ARG A 214 -3.75 17.20 -1.13
C ARG A 214 -2.29 17.64 -1.12
N GLN A 215 -1.84 18.37 -0.10
CA GLN A 215 -0.46 18.79 0.01
C GLN A 215 0.44 17.58 0.26
N THR A 216 0.10 16.73 1.24
CA THR A 216 0.79 15.45 1.48
C THR A 216 0.84 14.59 0.23
N TRP A 217 -0.28 14.45 -0.48
CA TRP A 217 -0.30 13.71 -1.76
C TRP A 217 0.67 14.26 -2.80
N GLN A 218 0.66 15.58 -3.03
CA GLN A 218 1.52 16.23 -4.01
C GLN A 218 3.00 16.13 -3.64
N THR A 219 3.34 16.47 -2.38
CA THR A 219 4.73 16.44 -1.88
C THR A 219 5.35 15.05 -2.04
N ASN A 220 4.61 14.00 -1.68
CA ASN A 220 5.13 12.64 -1.76
C ASN A 220 5.15 12.10 -3.19
N TRP A 221 4.20 12.48 -4.06
CA TRP A 221 4.29 12.16 -5.48
C TRP A 221 5.57 12.74 -6.10
N ASP A 222 5.78 14.05 -5.93
CA ASP A 222 6.94 14.76 -6.48
C ASP A 222 8.27 14.21 -5.93
N THR A 223 8.23 13.69 -4.70
CA THR A 223 9.40 13.10 -4.04
C THR A 223 9.74 11.71 -4.57
N TYR A 224 8.75 10.81 -4.64
CA TYR A 224 8.98 9.37 -4.84
C TYR A 224 8.77 8.88 -6.27
N MET A 225 7.88 9.51 -7.06
CA MET A 225 7.71 9.16 -8.48
C MET A 225 9.05 9.14 -9.24
N PRO A 226 9.89 10.20 -9.22
CA PRO A 226 11.14 10.21 -9.96
C PRO A 226 12.20 9.24 -9.42
N LYS A 227 12.00 8.63 -8.24
CA LYS A 227 12.94 7.70 -7.59
C LYS A 227 12.62 6.23 -7.87
N THR A 228 11.50 5.93 -8.52
CA THR A 228 10.98 4.56 -8.58
C THR A 228 11.23 3.90 -9.94
N ASP A 229 11.73 2.66 -9.90
CA ASP A 229 11.96 1.79 -11.05
C ASP A 229 10.64 1.17 -11.56
N HIS A 230 9.95 1.89 -12.44
CA HIS A 230 8.65 1.46 -12.97
C HIS A 230 8.74 0.35 -14.02
N VAL A 231 9.86 0.26 -14.74
CA VAL A 231 9.97 -0.61 -15.92
C VAL A 231 10.56 -1.96 -15.56
N TYR A 232 11.58 -2.00 -14.71
CA TYR A 232 12.34 -3.21 -14.40
C TYR A 232 12.28 -3.61 -12.93
N GLY A 233 11.80 -2.72 -12.07
CA GLY A 233 11.38 -3.04 -10.71
C GLY A 233 10.12 -3.90 -10.75
N SER A 234 9.25 -3.75 -9.76
CA SER A 234 8.08 -4.62 -9.65
C SER A 234 7.02 -4.35 -10.71
N SER A 235 6.41 -5.43 -11.23
CA SER A 235 5.22 -5.34 -12.10
C SER A 235 3.99 -4.72 -11.42
N LEU A 236 3.97 -4.67 -10.08
CA LEU A 236 2.93 -4.04 -9.27
C LEU A 236 3.00 -2.51 -9.34
N GLY A 237 4.22 -1.96 -9.35
CA GLY A 237 4.51 -0.54 -9.17
C GLY A 237 3.72 0.39 -10.11
N PRO A 238 3.70 0.17 -11.44
CA PRO A 238 3.03 1.08 -12.36
C PRO A 238 1.52 1.19 -12.14
N SER A 239 0.85 0.12 -11.69
CA SER A 239 -0.60 0.18 -11.45
C SER A 239 -0.97 1.11 -10.29
N TYR A 240 -0.18 1.11 -9.22
CA TYR A 240 -0.34 2.05 -8.10
C TYR A 240 0.02 3.49 -8.51
N HIS A 241 1.04 3.68 -9.34
CA HIS A 241 1.36 5.02 -9.85
C HIS A 241 0.28 5.55 -10.80
N ALA A 242 -0.38 4.67 -11.56
CA ALA A 242 -1.55 5.06 -12.36
C ALA A 242 -2.72 5.53 -11.48
N TRP A 243 -2.99 4.84 -10.37
CA TRP A 243 -3.98 5.27 -9.39
C TRP A 243 -3.57 6.60 -8.76
N ALA A 244 -2.37 6.70 -8.18
CA ALA A 244 -1.88 7.91 -7.52
C ALA A 244 -1.89 9.13 -8.45
N ALA A 245 -1.45 9.00 -9.70
CA ALA A 245 -1.49 10.08 -10.68
C ALA A 245 -2.92 10.59 -10.94
N CYS A 246 -3.94 9.71 -10.91
CA CYS A 246 -5.34 10.17 -10.99
C CYS A 246 -5.73 11.02 -9.78
N GLU A 247 -5.30 10.63 -8.58
CA GLU A 247 -5.64 11.30 -7.31
C GLU A 247 -5.14 12.75 -7.29
N ILE A 248 -3.92 12.99 -7.76
CA ILE A 248 -3.32 14.33 -7.84
C ILE A 248 -3.72 15.12 -9.09
N GLY A 249 -4.51 14.52 -10.00
CA GLY A 249 -5.07 15.19 -11.18
C GLY A 249 -4.18 15.18 -12.42
N LEU A 250 -3.34 14.15 -12.59
CA LEU A 250 -2.46 13.91 -13.73
C LEU A 250 -2.93 12.71 -14.59
N PRO A 251 -4.12 12.77 -15.24
CA PRO A 251 -4.72 11.62 -15.91
C PRO A 251 -3.94 11.11 -17.14
N GLN A 252 -3.12 11.96 -17.75
CA GLN A 252 -2.27 11.53 -18.87
C GLN A 252 -1.08 10.69 -18.37
N GLU A 253 -0.42 11.14 -17.30
CA GLU A 253 0.66 10.38 -16.65
C GLU A 253 0.12 9.08 -16.04
N ALA A 254 -1.09 9.12 -15.46
CA ALA A 254 -1.80 7.93 -15.03
C ALA A 254 -1.97 6.92 -16.17
N TYR A 255 -2.33 7.39 -17.37
CA TYR A 255 -2.48 6.53 -18.54
C TYR A 255 -1.15 5.89 -18.97
N ASP A 256 -0.05 6.64 -18.89
CA ASP A 256 1.26 6.12 -19.26
C ASP A 256 1.70 4.98 -18.30
N HIS A 257 1.54 5.16 -16.98
CA HIS A 257 1.78 4.09 -16.01
C HIS A 257 0.80 2.92 -16.17
N PHE A 258 -0.48 3.19 -16.45
CA PHE A 258 -1.47 2.16 -16.71
C PHE A 258 -1.06 1.28 -17.91
N MET A 259 -0.55 1.91 -18.98
CA MET A 259 -0.09 1.18 -20.15
C MET A 259 1.22 0.42 -19.91
N LEU A 260 2.09 0.89 -19.00
CA LEU A 260 3.25 0.10 -18.55
C LEU A 260 2.80 -1.20 -17.85
N ALA A 261 1.85 -1.11 -16.92
CA ALA A 261 1.27 -2.29 -16.27
C ALA A 261 0.54 -3.20 -17.27
N ALA A 262 -0.28 -2.65 -18.16
CA ALA A 262 -1.09 -3.42 -19.11
C ALA A 262 -0.24 -4.19 -20.14
N ARG A 263 1.00 -3.73 -20.36
CA ARG A 263 1.94 -4.33 -21.31
C ARG A 263 2.94 -5.27 -20.64
N ALA A 264 2.91 -5.43 -19.31
CA ALA A 264 3.88 -6.23 -18.56
C ALA A 264 4.04 -7.65 -19.14
N ASP A 265 2.93 -8.38 -19.34
CA ASP A 265 2.98 -9.72 -19.96
C ASP A 265 2.95 -9.67 -21.48
N LEU A 266 2.12 -8.79 -22.07
CA LEU A 266 1.87 -8.75 -23.52
C LEU A 266 3.05 -8.25 -24.37
N ARG A 267 3.94 -7.46 -23.77
CA ARG A 267 5.15 -6.93 -24.42
C ARG A 267 6.43 -7.42 -23.75
N ASN A 268 6.31 -8.11 -22.62
CA ASN A 268 7.43 -8.70 -21.90
C ASN A 268 8.66 -7.77 -21.74
N PRO A 269 8.50 -6.51 -21.28
CA PRO A 269 9.63 -5.58 -21.19
C PRO A 269 10.70 -6.05 -20.19
N ARG A 270 10.32 -6.88 -19.20
CA ARG A 270 11.21 -7.47 -18.19
C ARG A 270 11.87 -8.77 -18.64
N GLY A 271 11.46 -9.34 -19.78
CA GLY A 271 11.98 -10.61 -20.27
C GLY A 271 11.50 -11.86 -19.52
N ASN A 272 10.70 -11.72 -18.47
CA ASN A 272 10.32 -12.78 -17.52
C ASN A 272 8.86 -13.25 -17.61
N ALA A 273 8.08 -12.83 -18.62
CA ALA A 273 6.70 -13.31 -18.80
C ALA A 273 6.60 -14.83 -19.05
N GLY A 274 7.71 -15.48 -19.42
CA GLY A 274 7.81 -16.94 -19.51
C GLY A 274 7.83 -17.66 -18.16
N ASP A 275 8.15 -16.94 -17.07
CA ASP A 275 8.19 -17.49 -15.70
C ASP A 275 6.77 -17.60 -15.09
N GLY A 276 5.80 -16.87 -15.66
CA GLY A 276 4.41 -16.85 -15.23
C GLY A 276 3.75 -15.49 -15.50
N ILE A 277 2.42 -15.46 -15.43
CA ILE A 277 1.66 -14.20 -15.55
C ILE A 277 1.92 -13.31 -14.32
N HIS A 278 2.05 -12.01 -14.53
CA HIS A 278 2.15 -11.03 -13.45
C HIS A 278 0.77 -10.77 -12.83
N ALA A 279 0.26 -11.73 -12.05
CA ALA A 279 -1.10 -11.72 -11.49
C ALA A 279 -1.42 -10.46 -10.66
N ALA A 280 -0.46 -9.97 -9.86
CA ALA A 280 -0.62 -8.75 -9.09
C ALA A 280 -0.80 -7.51 -9.99
N SER A 281 -0.08 -7.44 -11.12
CA SER A 281 -0.23 -6.39 -12.12
C SER A 281 -1.62 -6.43 -12.78
N ALA A 282 -2.12 -7.63 -13.10
CA ALA A 282 -3.46 -7.81 -13.66
C ALA A 282 -4.56 -7.31 -12.70
N GLY A 283 -4.47 -7.62 -11.41
CA GLY A 283 -5.37 -7.07 -10.39
C GLY A 283 -5.22 -5.56 -10.23
N GLY A 284 -3.98 -5.06 -10.23
CA GLY A 284 -3.67 -3.64 -10.14
C GLY A 284 -4.26 -2.81 -11.29
N LEU A 285 -4.33 -3.36 -12.51
CA LEU A 285 -4.98 -2.69 -13.64
C LEU A 285 -6.46 -2.40 -13.39
N TRP A 286 -7.18 -3.38 -12.83
CA TRP A 286 -8.58 -3.18 -12.46
C TRP A 286 -8.71 -2.11 -11.37
N GLN A 287 -7.83 -2.13 -10.38
CA GLN A 287 -7.80 -1.11 -9.32
C GLN A 287 -7.51 0.29 -9.86
N ALA A 288 -6.54 0.43 -10.78
CA ALA A 288 -6.25 1.71 -11.43
C ALA A 288 -7.46 2.24 -12.21
N LEU A 289 -8.21 1.38 -12.92
CA LEU A 289 -9.44 1.75 -13.59
C LEU A 289 -10.53 2.23 -12.62
N VAL A 290 -10.77 1.47 -11.56
CA VAL A 290 -11.91 1.68 -10.66
C VAL A 290 -11.62 2.74 -9.59
N PHE A 291 -10.48 2.64 -8.91
CA PHE A 291 -10.12 3.55 -7.82
C PHE A 291 -9.35 4.78 -8.29
N GLY A 292 -8.62 4.68 -9.41
CA GLY A 292 -7.93 5.80 -10.05
C GLY A 292 -8.83 6.55 -11.04
N PHE A 293 -8.93 6.03 -12.27
CA PHE A 293 -9.60 6.74 -13.38
C PHE A 293 -11.08 7.01 -13.14
N ALA A 294 -11.82 6.10 -12.51
CA ALA A 294 -13.22 6.36 -12.13
C ALA A 294 -13.34 7.09 -10.79
N GLY A 295 -12.29 7.07 -9.96
CA GLY A 295 -12.29 7.67 -8.63
C GLY A 295 -13.35 7.08 -7.71
N LEU A 296 -13.67 5.78 -7.83
CA LEU A 296 -14.66 5.11 -6.99
C LEU A 296 -14.22 5.14 -5.52
N ARG A 297 -15.06 5.71 -4.65
CA ARG A 297 -14.89 5.72 -3.18
C ARG A 297 -16.13 5.21 -2.49
N LEU A 298 -15.95 4.43 -1.42
CA LEU A 298 -17.04 4.07 -0.53
C LEU A 298 -17.31 5.22 0.44
N THR A 299 -18.58 5.58 0.60
CA THR A 299 -19.04 6.62 1.52
C THR A 299 -20.04 6.04 2.52
N ALA A 300 -20.43 6.81 3.54
CA ALA A 300 -21.48 6.38 4.47
C ALA A 300 -22.81 6.06 3.76
N ASP A 301 -23.11 6.77 2.66
CA ASP A 301 -24.34 6.63 1.88
C ASP A 301 -24.20 5.67 0.68
N GLY A 302 -23.08 4.95 0.55
CA GLY A 302 -22.82 4.00 -0.54
C GLY A 302 -21.48 4.25 -1.23
N TYR A 303 -21.50 4.92 -2.38
CA TYR A 303 -20.27 5.26 -3.10
C TYR A 303 -20.36 6.61 -3.82
N ALA A 304 -19.19 7.19 -4.07
CA ALA A 304 -18.99 8.38 -4.89
C ALA A 304 -18.02 8.06 -6.03
N LEU A 305 -18.08 8.87 -7.08
CA LEU A 305 -17.16 8.82 -8.22
C LEU A 305 -16.48 10.19 -8.35
N ASN A 306 -15.19 10.19 -8.64
CA ASN A 306 -14.43 11.39 -9.01
C ASN A 306 -13.63 11.09 -10.27
N PRO A 307 -14.27 11.01 -11.45
CA PRO A 307 -13.61 10.52 -12.65
C PRO A 307 -12.46 11.42 -13.10
N ARG A 308 -11.41 10.82 -13.65
CA ARG A 308 -10.19 11.46 -14.19
C ARG A 308 -9.72 10.74 -15.45
N LEU A 309 -10.53 10.75 -16.51
CA LEU A 309 -10.18 10.04 -17.75
C LEU A 309 -9.13 10.81 -18.56
N PRO A 310 -8.19 10.12 -19.24
CA PRO A 310 -7.30 10.76 -20.20
C PRO A 310 -8.11 11.22 -21.43
N ALA A 311 -7.63 12.26 -22.11
CA ALA A 311 -8.41 13.00 -23.11
C ALA A 311 -8.93 12.15 -24.30
N HIS A 312 -8.22 11.06 -24.64
CA HIS A 312 -8.60 10.17 -25.73
C HIS A 312 -9.64 9.11 -25.34
N TRP A 313 -9.92 8.91 -24.04
CA TRP A 313 -10.94 7.96 -23.60
C TRP A 313 -12.34 8.54 -23.77
N ARG A 314 -13.21 7.79 -24.46
CA ARG A 314 -14.58 8.22 -24.76
C ARG A 314 -15.61 7.68 -23.77
N ARG A 315 -15.27 6.61 -23.05
CA ARG A 315 -16.14 5.94 -22.09
C ARG A 315 -15.31 5.04 -21.18
N LEU A 316 -15.65 5.00 -19.90
CA LEU A 316 -15.21 3.97 -18.95
C LEU A 316 -16.47 3.39 -18.29
N ALA A 317 -16.70 2.09 -18.48
CA ALA A 317 -17.86 1.42 -17.90
C ALA A 317 -17.45 0.11 -17.23
N PHE A 318 -18.00 -0.14 -16.05
CA PHE A 318 -17.74 -1.35 -15.28
C PHE A 318 -18.90 -1.65 -14.34
N ARG A 319 -18.84 -2.81 -13.68
CA ARG A 319 -19.81 -3.25 -12.68
C ARG A 319 -19.07 -3.67 -11.42
N PHE A 320 -19.71 -3.46 -10.28
CA PHE A 320 -19.21 -3.95 -8.99
C PHE A 320 -20.39 -4.30 -8.08
N TYR A 321 -20.10 -4.98 -6.98
CA TYR A 321 -21.08 -5.31 -5.96
C TYR A 321 -20.81 -4.50 -4.69
N LEU A 322 -21.87 -4.02 -4.06
CA LEU A 322 -21.84 -3.40 -2.74
C LEU A 322 -23.03 -3.92 -1.95
N HIS A 323 -22.76 -4.55 -0.80
CA HIS A 323 -23.75 -5.16 0.09
C HIS A 323 -24.75 -6.06 -0.66
N GLY A 324 -24.22 -6.94 -1.51
CA GLY A 324 -24.98 -7.87 -2.34
C GLY A 324 -25.73 -7.26 -3.54
N LYS A 325 -25.74 -5.92 -3.69
CA LYS A 325 -26.37 -5.23 -4.81
C LYS A 325 -25.36 -4.97 -5.92
N ARG A 326 -25.75 -5.26 -7.17
CA ARG A 326 -24.94 -4.96 -8.35
C ARG A 326 -25.14 -3.52 -8.78
N HIS A 327 -24.04 -2.79 -8.90
CA HIS A 327 -23.99 -1.44 -9.42
C HIS A 327 -23.34 -1.46 -10.80
N GLU A 328 -23.86 -0.63 -11.71
CA GLU A 328 -23.26 -0.35 -13.01
C GLU A 328 -22.79 1.09 -13.00
N VAL A 329 -21.57 1.31 -13.48
CA VAL A 329 -20.98 2.63 -13.63
C VAL A 329 -20.76 2.87 -15.11
N ASP A 330 -21.28 3.97 -15.62
CA ASP A 330 -21.03 4.44 -16.98
C ASP A 330 -20.54 5.89 -16.97
N ILE A 331 -19.25 6.08 -17.25
CA ILE A 331 -18.59 7.39 -17.27
C ILE A 331 -18.34 7.77 -18.72
N VAL A 332 -18.86 8.93 -19.13
CA VAL A 332 -18.59 9.54 -20.43
C VAL A 332 -18.11 11.00 -20.26
N PRO A 333 -17.17 11.47 -21.09
CA PRO A 333 -16.81 12.89 -21.14
C PRO A 333 -18.05 13.73 -21.48
N SER A 334 -18.26 14.87 -20.79
CA SER A 334 -19.39 15.73 -21.14
C SER A 334 -19.18 16.40 -22.51
N LYS A 335 -20.26 16.54 -23.28
CA LYS A 335 -20.22 17.25 -24.57
C LYS A 335 -20.33 18.76 -24.32
N GLY A 336 -19.19 19.46 -24.32
CA GLY A 336 -19.10 20.92 -24.47
C GLY A 336 -18.54 21.68 -23.26
N GLY A 337 -17.45 22.44 -23.49
CA GLY A 337 -17.01 23.57 -22.67
C GLY A 337 -15.65 23.42 -21.97
N ASP A 338 -14.73 24.33 -22.35
CA ASP A 338 -13.42 24.68 -21.79
C ASP A 338 -12.95 24.09 -20.44
N SER A 339 -11.73 23.53 -20.48
CA SER A 339 -10.70 23.52 -19.42
C SER A 339 -11.12 23.34 -17.95
N GLY A 340 -12.07 22.45 -17.67
CA GLY A 340 -12.39 21.97 -16.33
C GLY A 340 -13.29 20.74 -16.42
N GLN A 341 -12.76 19.58 -16.05
CA GLN A 341 -13.34 18.24 -16.26
C GLN A 341 -14.79 18.09 -15.75
N ASN A 342 -15.77 18.43 -16.59
CA ASN A 342 -17.16 18.05 -16.36
C ASN A 342 -17.36 16.63 -16.90
N MET A 343 -17.60 15.65 -16.03
CA MET A 343 -17.95 14.26 -16.41
C MET A 343 -19.33 13.91 -15.86
N ARG A 344 -20.07 13.06 -16.59
CA ARG A 344 -21.34 12.49 -16.10
C ARG A 344 -21.11 11.03 -15.77
N ALA A 345 -21.54 10.64 -14.58
CA ALA A 345 -21.68 9.25 -14.17
C ALA A 345 -23.16 8.97 -13.92
N SER A 346 -23.64 7.84 -14.41
CA SER A 346 -25.00 7.33 -14.18
C SER A 346 -24.96 5.90 -13.66
#